data_AF-R6YX83-F1
#
_entry.id   AF-R6YX83-F1
#
_cell.length_a   1.000
_cell.length_b   1.000
_cell.length_c   1.000
_cell.angle_alpha   90.00
_cell.angle_beta   90.00
_cell.angle_gamma   90.00
#
_symmetry.space_group_name_H-M   'P 1'
#
loop_
_entity.id
_entity.type
_entity.pdbx_description
1 polymer ?
#
loop_
_entity_poly.entity_id
_entity_poly.type
_entity_poly.pdbx_seq_one_letter_code
_entity_poly.pdbx_strand_id
1 'polypeptide(L)'
;MKKTIGDKIKELRISLGLSQEEFGKKLGYTSRSSINKIEKGINDISYDKLILLIKEYKINIKGFLEEECDQISNSISKNNNIYISFSGRNNGNCFDIASHLMKKNDKYIAFKDISYNPCSNCEYQCFKGICKYRNDDIYKLIQSSLTYKNLVLLVPMYCSNPSSLYFTFLERMQDYFNNNSDKWNIFIKKLKIIAIFGSEKETPLFIPTLLQLVDGNNNQILKIERHKYNLKINDKVIENNELLNKIDSFII
;
A
#
# COMPACT_ATOMS: atom_id res chain seq x y z
N MET A 1 -4.32 26.56 16.92
CA MET A 1 -5.53 25.73 16.75
C MET A 1 -5.42 25.02 15.41
N LYS A 2 -5.77 23.73 15.34
CA LYS A 2 -5.76 22.94 14.09
C LYS A 2 -6.85 23.49 13.16
N LYS A 3 -6.48 23.95 11.95
CA LYS A 3 -7.45 24.43 10.96
C LYS A 3 -8.26 23.25 10.42
N THR A 4 -9.57 23.38 10.40
CA THR A 4 -10.48 22.40 9.81
C THR A 4 -10.50 22.53 8.28
N ILE A 5 -11.05 21.53 7.59
CA ILE A 5 -11.26 21.62 6.13
C ILE A 5 -12.16 22.81 5.76
N GLY A 6 -13.14 23.14 6.62
CA GLY A 6 -14.01 24.31 6.47
C GLY A 6 -13.22 25.63 6.51
N ASP A 7 -12.25 25.74 7.42
CA ASP A 7 -11.38 26.92 7.52
C ASP A 7 -10.53 27.10 6.26
N LYS A 8 -9.97 26.00 5.71
CA LYS A 8 -9.20 26.04 4.47
C LYS A 8 -10.04 26.43 3.26
N ILE A 9 -11.27 25.92 3.17
CA ILE A 9 -12.23 26.30 2.12
C ILE A 9 -12.56 27.79 2.21
N LYS A 10 -12.76 28.32 3.43
CA LYS A 10 -13.02 29.74 3.66
C LYS A 10 -11.85 30.61 3.23
N GLU A 11 -10.63 30.24 3.60
CA GLU A 11 -9.41 30.97 3.23
C GLU A 11 -9.19 30.99 1.72
N LEU A 12 -9.36 29.85 1.05
CA LEU A 12 -9.30 29.75 -0.41
C LEU A 12 -10.36 30.65 -1.06
N ARG A 13 -11.61 30.61 -0.59
CA ARG A 13 -12.66 31.45 -1.16
C ARG A 13 -12.33 32.93 -1.03
N ILE A 14 -11.81 33.35 0.13
CA ILE A 14 -11.43 34.73 0.39
C ILE A 14 -10.23 35.15 -0.48
N SER A 15 -9.22 34.28 -0.66
CA SER A 15 -8.06 34.59 -1.50
C SER A 15 -8.41 34.72 -2.99
N LEU A 16 -9.49 34.06 -3.42
CA LEU A 16 -10.07 34.21 -4.75
C LEU A 16 -11.01 35.43 -4.89
N GLY A 17 -11.27 36.17 -3.80
CA GLY A 17 -12.15 37.34 -3.80
C GLY A 17 -13.64 37.02 -3.99
N LEU A 18 -14.07 35.78 -3.72
CA LEU A 18 -15.43 35.31 -4.02
C LEU A 18 -16.36 35.38 -2.79
N SER A 19 -17.62 35.73 -3.03
CA SER A 19 -18.68 35.55 -2.04
C SER A 19 -19.03 34.06 -1.88
N GLN A 20 -19.63 33.69 -0.73
CA GLN A 20 -20.10 32.32 -0.48
C GLN A 20 -21.11 31.85 -1.55
N GLU A 21 -21.88 32.77 -2.12
CA GLU A 21 -22.86 32.46 -3.17
C GLU A 21 -22.18 32.15 -4.51
N GLU A 22 -21.24 32.99 -4.95
CA GLU A 22 -20.50 32.79 -6.19
C GLU A 22 -19.64 31.52 -6.13
N PHE A 23 -18.99 31.29 -5.00
CA PHE A 23 -18.21 30.09 -4.77
C PHE A 23 -19.09 28.83 -4.77
N GLY A 24 -20.27 28.92 -4.15
CA GLY A 24 -21.27 27.85 -4.18
C GLY A 24 -21.74 27.52 -5.59
N LYS A 25 -22.08 28.53 -6.40
CA LYS A 25 -22.51 28.35 -7.80
C LYS A 25 -21.43 27.66 -8.64
N LYS A 26 -20.16 28.06 -8.51
CA LYS A 26 -19.04 27.44 -9.23
C LYS A 26 -18.81 25.97 -8.85
N LEU A 27 -19.09 25.62 -7.60
CA LEU A 27 -19.05 24.23 -7.15
C LEU A 27 -20.38 23.48 -7.39
N GLY A 28 -21.38 24.09 -8.02
CA GLY A 28 -22.68 23.48 -8.29
C GLY A 28 -23.52 23.24 -7.03
N TYR A 29 -23.41 24.12 -6.03
CA TYR A 29 -24.38 24.22 -4.93
C TYR A 29 -25.48 25.20 -5.30
N THR A 30 -26.72 24.87 -4.93
CA THR A 30 -27.91 25.70 -5.20
C THR A 30 -28.13 26.79 -4.15
N SER A 31 -27.43 26.74 -3.01
CA SER A 31 -27.62 27.69 -1.91
C SER A 31 -26.30 28.18 -1.32
N ARG A 32 -26.25 29.48 -1.02
CA ARG A 32 -25.19 30.09 -0.19
C ARG A 32 -25.06 29.39 1.17
N SER A 33 -26.17 28.93 1.73
CA SER A 33 -26.21 28.29 3.05
C SER A 33 -25.36 27.02 3.11
N SER A 34 -25.20 26.29 2.00
CA SER A 34 -24.36 25.08 1.96
C SER A 34 -22.90 25.41 2.24
N ILE A 35 -22.36 26.44 1.57
CA ILE A 35 -20.98 26.91 1.80
C ILE A 35 -20.81 27.45 3.21
N ASN A 36 -21.78 28.22 3.72
CA ASN A 36 -21.71 28.74 5.09
C ASN A 36 -21.69 27.64 6.16
N LYS A 37 -22.43 26.54 5.97
CA LYS A 37 -22.40 25.38 6.89
C LYS A 37 -21.07 24.63 6.81
N ILE A 38 -20.51 24.50 5.61
CA ILE A 38 -19.19 23.88 5.38
C ILE A 38 -18.07 24.69 6.04
N GLU A 39 -18.05 26.01 5.84
CA GLU A 39 -17.03 26.90 6.43
C GLU A 39 -17.12 26.98 7.96
N LYS A 40 -18.28 26.67 8.54
CA LYS A 40 -18.46 26.57 9.99
C LYS A 40 -18.20 25.17 10.55
N GLY A 41 -17.86 24.20 9.72
CA GLY A 41 -17.67 22.81 10.11
C GLY A 41 -18.95 22.09 10.55
N ILE A 42 -20.13 22.61 10.20
CA ILE A 42 -21.43 22.00 10.51
C ILE A 42 -21.69 20.82 9.56
N ASN A 43 -21.31 20.99 8.28
CA ASN A 43 -21.44 19.96 7.25
C ASN A 43 -20.09 19.72 6.58
N ASP A 44 -19.81 18.47 6.23
CA ASP A 44 -18.67 18.16 5.37
C ASP A 44 -18.94 18.50 3.90
N ILE A 45 -17.87 18.80 3.17
CA ILE A 45 -17.91 18.87 1.71
C ILE A 45 -17.95 17.45 1.14
N SER A 46 -18.83 17.17 0.17
CA SER A 46 -18.85 15.86 -0.46
C SER A 46 -17.63 15.65 -1.37
N TYR A 47 -17.25 14.39 -1.54
CA TYR A 47 -16.07 14.02 -2.33
C TYR A 47 -16.11 14.55 -3.77
N ASP A 48 -17.26 14.46 -4.44
CA ASP A 48 -17.42 14.96 -5.81
C ASP A 48 -17.21 16.49 -5.91
N LYS A 49 -17.66 17.22 -4.89
CA LYS A 49 -17.51 18.68 -4.80
C LYS A 49 -16.08 19.07 -4.49
N LEU A 50 -15.37 18.25 -3.72
CA LEU A 50 -13.94 18.39 -3.48
C LEU A 50 -13.12 18.17 -4.76
N ILE A 51 -13.43 17.14 -5.55
CA ILE A 51 -12.81 16.92 -6.87
C ILE A 51 -13.05 18.11 -7.79
N LEU A 52 -14.29 18.61 -7.84
CA LEU A 52 -14.62 19.75 -8.68
C LEU A 52 -13.85 21.00 -8.27
N LEU A 53 -13.74 21.26 -6.97
CA LEU A 53 -12.95 22.35 -6.40
C LEU A 53 -11.46 22.26 -6.80
N ILE A 54 -10.88 21.05 -6.73
CA ILE A 54 -9.49 20.80 -7.13
C ILE A 54 -9.27 21.11 -8.61
N LYS A 55 -10.21 20.67 -9.46
CA LYS A 55 -10.14 20.89 -10.92
C LYS A 55 -10.32 22.36 -11.29
N GLU A 56 -11.35 23.01 -10.75
CA GLU A 56 -11.75 24.37 -11.10
C GLU A 56 -10.67 25.39 -10.74
N TYR A 57 -10.06 25.24 -9.58
CA TYR A 57 -9.08 26.19 -9.05
C TYR A 57 -7.63 25.69 -9.09
N LYS A 58 -7.39 24.55 -9.77
CA LYS A 58 -6.07 23.93 -9.94
C LYS A 58 -5.31 23.78 -8.61
N ILE A 59 -6.02 23.36 -7.58
CA ILE A 59 -5.46 23.32 -6.23
C ILE A 59 -4.53 22.12 -6.09
N ASN A 60 -3.33 22.38 -5.58
CA ASN A 60 -2.43 21.30 -5.18
C ASN A 60 -3.01 20.59 -3.94
N ILE A 61 -3.46 19.35 -4.15
CA ILE A 61 -4.07 18.49 -3.13
C ILE A 61 -3.20 18.39 -1.87
N LYS A 62 -1.87 18.44 -2.02
CA LYS A 62 -0.92 18.36 -0.90
C LYS A 62 -1.24 19.45 0.14
N GLY A 63 -1.23 20.74 -0.22
CA GLY A 63 -1.51 21.82 0.74
C GLY A 63 -2.97 21.90 1.23
N PHE A 64 -3.93 21.38 0.45
CA PHE A 64 -5.35 21.44 0.80
C PHE A 64 -5.76 20.35 1.80
N LEU A 65 -5.24 19.13 1.62
CA LEU A 65 -5.50 17.98 2.47
C LEU A 65 -4.42 17.74 3.55
N GLU A 66 -3.32 18.49 3.55
CA GLU A 66 -2.30 18.40 4.59
C GLU A 66 -2.90 18.75 5.96
N GLU A 67 -3.33 17.72 6.69
CA GLU A 67 -2.84 17.58 8.05
C GLU A 67 -1.31 17.64 7.95
N GLU A 68 -0.69 18.62 8.59
CA GLU A 68 0.76 18.63 8.76
C GLU A 68 1.15 17.32 9.45
N CYS A 69 1.62 16.38 8.65
CA CYS A 69 2.19 15.14 9.13
C CYS A 69 3.36 14.81 8.21
N ASP A 70 4.30 15.72 8.03
CA ASP A 70 5.53 15.45 7.25
C ASP A 70 6.79 15.34 8.15
N GLN A 71 6.68 15.64 9.45
CA GLN A 71 7.76 15.37 10.43
C GLN A 71 7.39 14.32 11.49
N ILE A 72 6.10 14.23 11.85
CA ILE A 72 5.60 13.19 12.77
C ILE A 72 5.37 11.86 12.03
N SER A 73 4.87 11.86 10.79
CA SER A 73 4.64 10.63 10.02
C SER A 73 5.93 9.89 9.65
N ASN A 74 6.98 10.63 9.28
CA ASN A 74 8.26 10.05 8.85
C ASN A 74 9.04 9.40 10.01
N SER A 75 8.83 9.84 11.26
CA SER A 75 9.41 9.19 12.45
C SER A 75 8.58 8.00 12.91
N ILE A 76 7.24 8.09 12.80
CA ILE A 76 6.31 7.00 13.08
C ILE A 76 6.51 5.84 12.08
N SER A 77 6.52 6.11 10.77
CA SER A 77 6.67 5.08 9.74
C SER A 77 7.99 4.33 9.85
N LYS A 78 9.09 5.01 10.21
CA LYS A 78 10.42 4.38 10.38
C LYS A 78 10.46 3.28 11.45
N ASN A 79 9.51 3.24 12.38
CA ASN A 79 9.42 2.22 13.42
C ASN A 79 8.33 1.18 13.17
N ASN A 80 7.50 1.37 12.15
CA ASN A 80 6.37 0.50 11.82
C ASN A 80 6.68 -0.36 10.61
N ASN A 81 6.00 -1.48 10.49
CA ASN A 81 6.08 -2.38 9.35
C ASN A 81 4.87 -2.20 8.43
N ILE A 82 5.07 -2.46 7.14
CA ILE A 82 3.99 -2.66 6.18
C ILE A 82 3.99 -4.11 5.72
N TYR A 83 2.81 -4.73 5.76
CA TYR A 83 2.55 -6.10 5.36
C TYR A 83 1.72 -6.08 4.09
N ILE A 84 2.25 -6.65 3.00
CA ILE A 84 1.55 -6.77 1.72
C ILE A 84 1.23 -8.24 1.51
N SER A 85 -0.06 -8.56 1.44
CA SER A 85 -0.53 -9.91 1.18
C SER A 85 -0.82 -10.12 -0.30
N PHE A 86 -0.24 -11.19 -0.85
CA PHE A 86 -0.53 -11.68 -2.20
C PHE A 86 -1.49 -12.87 -2.18
N SER A 87 -2.29 -13.01 -1.12
CA SER A 87 -3.37 -13.99 -1.05
C SER A 87 -4.64 -13.47 -1.73
N GLY A 88 -5.28 -14.32 -2.53
CA GLY A 88 -6.64 -14.08 -3.02
C GLY A 88 -7.71 -14.21 -1.92
N ARG A 89 -7.40 -14.91 -0.82
CA ARG A 89 -8.33 -15.17 0.30
C ARG A 89 -8.31 -14.03 1.31
N ASN A 90 -9.50 -13.65 1.80
CA ASN A 90 -9.66 -12.66 2.88
C ASN A 90 -9.12 -13.18 4.22
N ASN A 91 -9.55 -14.38 4.61
CA ASN A 91 -9.30 -14.93 5.94
C ASN A 91 -8.49 -16.22 5.79
N GLY A 92 -7.19 -16.10 5.59
CA GLY A 92 -6.30 -17.25 5.51
C GLY A 92 -4.93 -16.93 6.07
N ASN A 93 -4.01 -17.89 5.98
CA ASN A 93 -2.72 -17.83 6.65
C ASN A 93 -1.93 -16.51 6.47
N CYS A 94 -1.96 -15.88 5.29
CA CYS A 94 -1.32 -14.57 5.13
C CYS A 94 -1.94 -13.47 6.02
N PHE A 95 -3.27 -13.41 6.09
CA PHE A 95 -3.99 -12.46 6.94
C PHE A 95 -3.78 -12.77 8.42
N ASP A 96 -3.84 -14.05 8.79
CA ASP A 96 -3.67 -14.49 10.18
C ASP A 96 -2.25 -14.16 10.69
N ILE A 97 -1.22 -14.43 9.89
CA ILE A 97 0.18 -14.06 10.22
C ILE A 97 0.33 -12.55 10.35
N ALA A 98 -0.20 -11.78 9.40
CA ALA A 98 -0.14 -10.32 9.48
C ALA A 98 -0.81 -9.79 10.74
N SER A 99 -2.04 -10.25 11.01
CA SER A 99 -2.83 -9.83 12.15
C SER A 99 -2.16 -10.15 13.48
N HIS A 100 -1.46 -11.28 13.55
CA HIS A 100 -0.67 -11.67 14.72
C HIS A 100 0.56 -10.77 14.93
N LEU A 101 1.29 -10.45 13.85
CA LEU A 101 2.53 -9.68 13.92
C LEU A 101 2.32 -8.17 14.08
N MET A 102 1.19 -7.66 13.62
CA MET A 102 0.94 -6.22 13.53
C MET A 102 0.82 -5.53 14.87
N LYS A 103 1.51 -4.40 14.99
CA LYS A 103 1.36 -3.43 16.07
C LYS A 103 0.39 -2.31 15.65
N LYS A 104 -0.03 -1.49 16.62
CA LYS A 104 -1.03 -0.42 16.44
C LYS A 104 -0.83 0.47 15.21
N ASN A 105 0.41 0.76 14.84
CA ASN A 105 0.74 1.68 13.75
C ASN A 105 1.30 0.97 12.50
N ASP A 106 1.33 -0.36 12.50
CA ASP A 106 1.68 -1.13 11.31
C ASP A 106 0.54 -1.05 10.29
N LYS A 107 0.86 -1.33 9.03
CA LYS A 107 -0.10 -1.28 7.93
C LYS A 107 -0.23 -2.65 7.28
N TYR A 108 -1.45 -3.11 7.08
CA TYR A 108 -1.76 -4.24 6.21
C TYR A 108 -2.38 -3.76 4.90
N ILE A 109 -1.94 -4.37 3.79
CA ILE A 109 -2.49 -4.18 2.45
C ILE A 109 -2.74 -5.56 1.86
N ALA A 110 -4.00 -5.88 1.58
CA ALA A 110 -4.34 -6.98 0.68
C ALA A 110 -4.14 -6.50 -0.75
N PHE A 111 -3.13 -7.03 -1.46
CA PHE A 111 -2.79 -6.57 -2.81
C PHE A 111 -3.94 -6.73 -3.80
N LYS A 112 -4.79 -7.75 -3.61
CA LYS A 112 -5.97 -7.98 -4.44
C LYS A 112 -7.02 -6.86 -4.38
N ASP A 113 -7.00 -6.03 -3.35
CA ASP A 113 -8.03 -5.00 -3.10
C ASP A 113 -7.56 -3.60 -3.53
N ILE A 114 -6.33 -3.45 -4.02
CA ILE A 114 -5.85 -2.17 -4.58
C ILE A 114 -6.29 -2.03 -6.03
N SER A 115 -6.38 -0.79 -6.52
CA SER A 115 -6.67 -0.53 -7.92
C SER A 115 -5.38 -0.67 -8.74
N TYR A 116 -5.28 -1.73 -9.55
CA TYR A 116 -4.12 -1.97 -10.41
C TYR A 116 -4.47 -2.57 -11.76
N ASN A 117 -3.50 -2.54 -12.69
CA ASN A 117 -3.56 -3.22 -13.97
C ASN A 117 -2.42 -4.25 -14.11
N PRO A 118 -2.66 -5.47 -14.63
CA PRO A 118 -1.57 -6.41 -14.92
C PRO A 118 -0.75 -5.99 -16.15
N CYS A 119 0.45 -6.56 -16.30
CA CYS A 119 1.33 -6.39 -17.47
C CYS A 119 0.86 -7.20 -18.70
N SER A 120 -0.43 -7.11 -19.07
CA SER A 120 -1.02 -7.90 -20.17
C SER A 120 -1.81 -7.11 -21.20
N ASN A 121 -2.02 -5.81 -20.95
CA ASN A 121 -2.79 -4.96 -21.84
C ASN A 121 -2.01 -3.68 -22.16
N CYS A 122 -0.81 -3.78 -22.74
CA CYS A 122 0.00 -2.61 -23.12
C CYS A 122 0.94 -2.94 -24.30
N GLU A 123 1.41 -1.90 -24.99
CA GLU A 123 2.33 -2.00 -26.13
C GLU A 123 3.75 -1.60 -25.69
N TYR A 124 4.20 -2.15 -24.56
CA TYR A 124 5.55 -1.95 -24.01
C TYR A 124 5.95 -0.48 -23.80
N GLN A 125 5.00 0.43 -23.58
CA GLN A 125 5.27 1.86 -23.37
C GLN A 125 6.26 2.11 -22.21
N CYS A 126 6.29 1.23 -21.21
CA CYS A 126 7.24 1.30 -20.10
C CYS A 126 8.71 1.27 -20.54
N PHE A 127 9.05 0.58 -21.63
CA PHE A 127 10.43 0.56 -22.17
C PHE A 127 10.84 1.88 -22.83
N LYS A 128 9.87 2.77 -23.10
CA LYS A 128 10.10 4.11 -23.69
C LYS A 128 10.08 5.23 -22.64
N GLY A 129 9.98 4.91 -21.35
CA GLY A 129 10.15 5.84 -20.25
C GLY A 129 9.20 5.61 -19.08
N ILE A 130 7.89 5.58 -19.36
CA ILE A 130 6.85 5.55 -18.31
C ILE A 130 5.80 4.49 -18.64
N CYS A 131 5.49 3.63 -17.67
CA CYS A 131 4.36 2.72 -17.77
C CYS A 131 3.05 3.50 -17.90
N LYS A 132 2.20 3.13 -18.87
CA LYS A 132 0.88 3.75 -19.04
C LYS A 132 -0.04 3.59 -17.81
N TYR A 133 0.25 2.60 -16.96
CA TYR A 133 -0.47 2.32 -15.73
C TYR A 133 0.22 2.89 -14.48
N ARG A 134 1.25 3.74 -14.62
CA ARG A 134 2.01 4.33 -13.51
C ARG A 134 1.10 4.94 -12.42
N ASN A 135 -0.03 5.52 -12.81
CA ASN A 135 -0.92 6.23 -11.90
C ASN A 135 -1.89 5.32 -11.12
N ASP A 136 -1.79 4.00 -11.27
CA ASP A 136 -2.50 3.07 -10.40
C ASP A 136 -1.82 2.92 -9.03
N ASP A 137 -2.40 2.11 -8.15
CA ASP A 137 -1.97 2.07 -6.75
C ASP A 137 -0.59 1.43 -6.55
N ILE A 138 -0.07 0.64 -7.49
CA ILE A 138 1.19 -0.09 -7.30
C ILE A 138 2.37 0.88 -7.14
N TYR A 139 2.45 1.91 -7.97
CA TYR A 139 3.57 2.86 -7.91
C TYR A 139 3.60 3.59 -6.55
N LYS A 140 2.44 4.05 -6.09
CA LYS A 140 2.29 4.71 -4.79
C LYS A 140 2.50 3.73 -3.62
N LEU A 141 2.08 2.48 -3.76
CA LEU A 141 2.31 1.43 -2.77
C LEU A 141 3.80 1.20 -2.56
N ILE A 142 4.59 1.04 -3.63
CA ILE A 142 6.05 0.87 -3.53
C ILE A 142 6.67 2.11 -2.88
N GLN A 143 6.34 3.31 -3.38
CA GLN A 143 6.86 4.57 -2.84
C GLN A 143 6.59 4.71 -1.34
N SER A 144 5.36 4.47 -0.91
CA SER A 144 4.96 4.59 0.50
C SER A 144 5.61 3.50 1.36
N SER A 145 5.77 2.28 0.83
CA SER A 145 6.40 1.16 1.55
C SER A 145 7.84 1.47 1.97
N LEU A 146 8.57 2.26 1.17
CA LEU A 146 9.95 2.66 1.50
C LEU A 146 10.07 3.55 2.74
N THR A 147 8.97 4.16 3.19
CA THR A 147 8.93 4.97 4.41
C THR A 147 8.85 4.13 5.70
N TYR A 148 8.47 2.84 5.59
CA TYR A 148 8.31 1.93 6.72
C TYR A 148 9.64 1.33 7.19
N LYS A 149 9.73 0.82 8.43
CA LYS A 149 10.89 0.06 8.96
C LYS A 149 11.20 -1.12 8.04
N ASN A 150 10.22 -2.01 7.89
CA ASN A 150 10.29 -3.20 7.04
C ASN A 150 9.10 -3.24 6.07
N LEU A 151 9.35 -3.79 4.88
CA LEU A 151 8.34 -4.23 3.94
C LEU A 151 8.26 -5.75 4.00
N VAL A 152 7.13 -6.28 4.47
CA VAL A 152 6.90 -7.71 4.66
C VAL A 152 5.95 -8.23 3.58
N LEU A 153 6.45 -9.06 2.67
CA LEU A 153 5.66 -9.71 1.63
C LEU A 153 5.16 -11.07 2.13
N LEU A 154 3.83 -11.24 2.16
CA LEU A 154 3.19 -12.50 2.55
C LEU A 154 2.77 -13.23 1.28
N VAL A 155 3.51 -14.28 0.93
CA VAL A 155 3.44 -14.90 -0.40
C VAL A 155 2.96 -16.35 -0.29
N PRO A 156 1.70 -16.65 -0.66
CA PRO A 156 1.24 -18.02 -0.73
C PRO A 156 1.69 -18.68 -2.04
N MET A 157 1.95 -19.99 -1.98
CA MET A 157 2.30 -20.79 -3.16
C MET A 157 1.10 -21.59 -3.68
N TYR A 158 0.91 -21.57 -4.99
CA TYR A 158 -0.06 -22.37 -5.72
C TYR A 158 0.64 -23.08 -6.88
N CYS A 159 0.42 -24.39 -7.02
CA CYS A 159 1.04 -25.20 -8.08
C CYS A 159 2.56 -24.95 -8.20
N SER A 160 3.25 -25.01 -7.05
CA SER A 160 4.71 -24.82 -6.95
C SER A 160 5.24 -23.43 -7.34
N ASN A 161 4.37 -22.42 -7.43
CA ASN A 161 4.73 -21.05 -7.80
C ASN A 161 4.14 -20.03 -6.82
N PRO A 162 4.75 -18.85 -6.66
CA PRO A 162 4.10 -17.72 -6.02
C PRO A 162 2.76 -17.40 -6.67
N SER A 163 1.83 -16.87 -5.89
CA SER A 163 0.56 -16.36 -6.41
C SER A 163 0.75 -15.41 -7.60
N SER A 164 -0.20 -15.40 -8.55
CA SER A 164 -0.21 -14.45 -9.66
C SER A 164 -0.16 -12.98 -9.21
N LEU A 165 -0.76 -12.67 -8.06
CA LEU A 165 -0.71 -11.34 -7.44
C LEU A 165 0.73 -10.89 -7.13
N TYR A 166 1.57 -11.80 -6.64
CA TYR A 166 2.99 -11.53 -6.39
C TYR A 166 3.73 -11.25 -7.69
N PHE A 167 3.51 -12.06 -8.73
CA PHE A 167 4.13 -11.83 -10.04
C PHE A 167 3.68 -10.51 -10.66
N THR A 168 2.40 -10.16 -10.57
CA THR A 168 1.92 -8.85 -11.03
C THR A 168 2.66 -7.70 -10.33
N PHE A 169 2.89 -7.80 -9.02
CA PHE A 169 3.68 -6.80 -8.29
C PHE A 169 5.14 -6.74 -8.79
N LEU A 170 5.80 -7.89 -9.00
CA LEU A 170 7.19 -7.94 -9.51
C LEU A 170 7.34 -7.38 -10.92
N GLU A 171 6.39 -7.69 -11.81
CA GLU A 171 6.40 -7.12 -13.16
C GLU A 171 6.20 -5.61 -13.11
N ARG A 172 5.26 -5.14 -12.27
CA ARG A 172 4.87 -3.73 -12.20
C ARG A 172 5.84 -2.83 -11.44
N MET A 173 6.62 -3.37 -10.50
CA MET A 173 7.65 -2.58 -9.79
C MET A 173 8.79 -2.12 -10.71
N GLN A 174 8.96 -2.74 -11.88
CA GLN A 174 9.99 -2.35 -12.85
C GLN A 174 9.90 -0.87 -13.24
N ASP A 175 8.70 -0.34 -13.49
CA ASP A 175 8.51 1.08 -13.82
C ASP A 175 9.00 2.01 -12.68
N TYR A 176 8.71 1.64 -11.44
CA TYR A 176 9.14 2.41 -10.27
C TYR A 176 10.66 2.47 -10.18
N PHE A 177 11.35 1.32 -10.22
CA PHE A 177 12.80 1.27 -10.03
C PHE A 177 13.60 1.73 -11.25
N ASN A 178 13.07 1.61 -12.48
CA ASN A 178 13.68 2.22 -13.66
C ASN A 178 13.77 3.76 -13.55
N ASN A 179 12.83 4.37 -12.82
CA ASN A 179 12.77 5.82 -12.63
C ASN A 179 13.28 6.29 -11.25
N ASN A 180 13.61 5.34 -10.36
CA ASN A 180 14.05 5.59 -8.98
C ASN A 180 15.12 4.55 -8.58
N SER A 181 16.14 4.37 -9.41
CA SER A 181 17.14 3.30 -9.24
C SER A 181 17.93 3.43 -7.92
N ASP A 182 18.10 4.67 -7.44
CA ASP A 182 18.70 4.99 -6.14
C ASP A 182 17.92 4.39 -4.95
N LYS A 183 16.64 4.07 -5.14
CA LYS A 183 15.78 3.46 -4.11
C LYS A 183 15.87 1.94 -4.04
N TRP A 184 16.48 1.27 -5.02
CA TRP A 184 16.55 -0.20 -5.07
C TRP A 184 17.22 -0.78 -3.82
N ASN A 185 18.39 -0.27 -3.44
CA ASN A 185 19.12 -0.76 -2.27
C ASN A 185 18.34 -0.54 -0.96
N ILE A 186 17.55 0.54 -0.88
CA ILE A 186 16.67 0.80 0.27
C ILE A 186 15.54 -0.23 0.31
N PHE A 187 14.91 -0.51 -0.84
CA PHE A 187 13.88 -1.53 -0.98
C PHE A 187 14.39 -2.90 -0.52
N ILE A 188 15.51 -3.36 -1.10
CA ILE A 188 16.09 -4.66 -0.79
C ILE A 188 16.46 -4.77 0.69
N LYS A 189 17.12 -3.76 1.27
CA LYS A 189 17.51 -3.80 2.69
C LYS A 189 16.33 -3.94 3.65
N LYS A 190 15.16 -3.39 3.28
CA LYS A 190 13.94 -3.40 4.11
C LYS A 190 13.03 -4.59 3.84
N LEU A 191 13.29 -5.33 2.75
CA LEU A 191 12.43 -6.41 2.29
C LEU A 191 12.54 -7.63 3.20
N LYS A 192 11.39 -8.20 3.55
CA LYS A 192 11.23 -9.48 4.22
C LYS A 192 10.14 -10.26 3.49
N ILE A 193 10.32 -11.56 3.31
CA ILE A 193 9.38 -12.43 2.61
C ILE A 193 8.98 -13.55 3.56
N ILE A 194 7.68 -13.75 3.76
CA ILE A 194 7.13 -14.92 4.45
C ILE A 194 6.43 -15.75 3.39
N ALA A 195 7.06 -16.86 3.00
CA ALA A 195 6.55 -17.77 1.98
C ALA A 195 5.79 -18.93 2.65
N ILE A 196 4.55 -19.17 2.22
CA ILE A 196 3.67 -20.19 2.82
C ILE A 196 3.34 -21.24 1.78
N PHE A 197 3.77 -22.49 2.03
CA PHE A 197 3.72 -23.55 1.03
C PHE A 197 3.62 -24.94 1.66
N GLY A 198 3.49 -25.97 0.81
CA GLY A 198 3.37 -27.35 1.25
C GLY A 198 4.69 -27.92 1.74
N SER A 199 5.61 -28.18 0.81
CA SER A 199 6.86 -28.91 1.06
C SER A 199 7.97 -28.41 0.14
N GLU A 200 9.14 -28.09 0.71
CA GLU A 200 10.33 -27.70 -0.06
C GLU A 200 10.88 -28.91 -0.82
N LYS A 201 10.82 -30.09 -0.20
CA LYS A 201 11.27 -31.34 -0.80
C LYS A 201 10.48 -31.70 -2.06
N GLU A 202 9.17 -31.46 -2.05
CA GLU A 202 8.30 -31.79 -3.18
C GLU A 202 8.28 -30.69 -4.25
N THR A 203 8.36 -29.42 -3.83
CA THR A 203 8.09 -28.27 -4.70
C THR A 203 9.10 -27.12 -4.50
N PRO A 204 10.40 -27.30 -4.77
CA PRO A 204 11.44 -26.31 -4.46
C PRO A 204 11.52 -25.14 -5.48
N LEU A 205 10.85 -25.25 -6.62
CA LEU A 205 11.12 -24.43 -7.82
C LEU A 205 10.95 -22.91 -7.61
N PHE A 206 10.14 -22.48 -6.64
CA PHE A 206 9.93 -21.06 -6.37
C PHE A 206 11.06 -20.43 -5.53
N ILE A 207 11.87 -21.22 -4.83
CA ILE A 207 12.89 -20.71 -3.89
C ILE A 207 13.95 -19.88 -4.62
N PRO A 208 14.50 -20.32 -5.78
CA PRO A 208 15.36 -19.48 -6.59
C PRO A 208 14.72 -18.14 -6.97
N THR A 209 13.43 -18.11 -7.30
CA THR A 209 12.70 -16.87 -7.63
C THR A 209 12.64 -15.89 -6.45
N LEU A 210 12.41 -16.39 -5.22
CA LEU A 210 12.43 -15.53 -4.04
C LEU A 210 13.85 -15.05 -3.72
N LEU A 211 14.85 -15.94 -3.80
CA LEU A 211 16.26 -15.61 -3.56
C LEU A 211 16.78 -14.58 -4.56
N GLN A 212 16.39 -14.67 -5.83
CA GLN A 212 16.77 -13.69 -6.85
C GLN A 212 16.32 -12.27 -6.48
N LEU A 213 15.12 -12.13 -5.89
CA LEU A 213 14.64 -10.81 -5.47
C LEU A 213 15.47 -10.23 -4.33
N VAL A 214 15.94 -11.06 -3.39
CA VAL A 214 16.71 -10.62 -2.20
C VAL A 214 18.23 -10.81 -2.38
N ASP A 215 18.71 -10.87 -3.62
CA ASP A 215 20.13 -11.04 -3.95
C ASP A 215 20.81 -12.21 -3.20
N GLY A 216 20.11 -13.34 -3.11
CA GLY A 216 20.57 -14.55 -2.44
C GLY A 216 20.52 -14.52 -0.90
N ASN A 217 20.10 -13.42 -0.27
CA ASN A 217 20.06 -13.30 1.17
C ASN A 217 18.90 -14.09 1.81
N ASN A 218 19.16 -15.35 2.12
CA ASN A 218 18.16 -16.25 2.71
C ASN A 218 17.62 -15.79 4.08
N ASN A 219 18.33 -14.92 4.80
CA ASN A 219 17.83 -14.35 6.08
C ASN A 219 16.66 -13.36 5.88
N GLN A 220 16.35 -12.99 4.64
CA GLN A 220 15.19 -12.18 4.29
C GLN A 220 13.97 -13.03 3.92
N ILE A 221 14.08 -14.36 3.96
CA ILE A 221 12.99 -15.28 3.61
C ILE A 221 12.69 -16.22 4.77
N LEU A 222 11.49 -16.14 5.32
CA LEU A 222 10.94 -17.15 6.21
C LEU A 222 10.14 -18.16 5.37
N LYS A 223 10.56 -19.42 5.40
CA LYS A 223 9.92 -20.53 4.72
C LYS A 223 8.99 -21.28 5.68
N ILE A 224 7.67 -21.17 5.46
CA ILE A 224 6.64 -21.91 6.21
C ILE A 224 6.20 -23.12 5.41
N GLU A 225 6.81 -24.27 5.71
CA GLU A 225 6.53 -25.58 5.11
C GLU A 225 5.45 -26.33 5.89
N ARG A 226 4.18 -26.19 5.48
CA ARG A 226 3.04 -26.75 6.21
C ARG A 226 3.11 -28.28 6.39
N HIS A 227 3.64 -29.00 5.40
CA HIS A 227 3.72 -30.47 5.46
C HIS A 227 4.67 -30.94 6.57
N LYS A 228 5.71 -30.17 6.93
CA LYS A 228 6.62 -30.51 8.04
C LYS A 228 5.92 -30.54 9.40
N TYR A 229 4.78 -29.85 9.52
CA TYR A 229 4.00 -29.74 10.75
C TYR A 229 2.66 -30.47 10.65
N ASN A 230 2.47 -31.33 9.63
CA ASN A 230 1.22 -32.03 9.36
C ASN A 230 -0.01 -31.12 9.19
N LEU A 231 0.20 -29.87 8.78
CA LEU A 231 -0.88 -28.90 8.57
C LEU A 231 -1.52 -29.06 7.19
N LYS A 232 -2.85 -29.17 7.18
CA LYS A 232 -3.69 -29.16 5.99
C LYS A 232 -3.81 -27.75 5.41
N ILE A 233 -4.51 -27.62 4.29
CA ILE A 233 -4.64 -26.34 3.57
C ILE A 233 -5.46 -25.28 4.33
N ASN A 234 -6.41 -25.72 5.16
CA ASN A 234 -7.31 -24.85 5.92
C ASN A 234 -6.84 -24.63 7.36
N ASP A 235 -5.78 -25.32 7.78
CA ASP A 235 -5.25 -25.17 9.13
C ASP A 235 -4.49 -23.85 9.23
N LYS A 236 -4.56 -23.23 10.40
CA LYS A 236 -3.90 -21.96 10.67
C LYS A 236 -2.49 -22.20 11.16
N VAL A 237 -1.50 -21.64 10.46
CA VAL A 237 -0.09 -21.77 10.84
C VAL A 237 0.20 -21.14 12.20
N ILE A 238 -0.58 -20.12 12.59
CA ILE A 238 -0.43 -19.42 13.87
C ILE A 238 -0.90 -20.26 15.08
N GLU A 239 -1.62 -21.36 14.86
CA GLU A 239 -2.05 -22.26 15.93
C GLU A 239 -0.97 -23.31 16.27
N ASN A 240 0.11 -23.39 15.47
CA ASN A 240 1.25 -24.24 15.76
C ASN A 240 2.34 -23.44 16.49
N ASN A 241 2.62 -23.80 17.75
CA ASN A 241 3.57 -23.06 18.61
C ASN A 241 4.99 -22.95 18.03
N GLU A 242 5.49 -23.98 17.36
CA GLU A 242 6.85 -23.94 16.78
C GLU A 242 6.91 -22.96 15.60
N LEU A 243 5.90 -22.98 14.72
CA LEU A 243 5.78 -22.02 13.63
C LEU A 243 5.57 -20.60 14.14
N LEU A 244 4.73 -20.42 15.18
CA LEU A 244 4.47 -19.12 15.77
C LEU A 244 5.76 -18.47 16.30
N ASN A 245 6.59 -19.24 17.02
CA ASN A 245 7.89 -18.77 17.50
C ASN A 245 8.84 -18.37 16.35
N LYS A 246 8.81 -19.11 15.23
CA LYS A 246 9.59 -18.77 14.02
C LYS A 246 9.08 -17.50 13.35
N ILE A 247 7.76 -17.31 13.32
CA ILE A 247 7.10 -16.11 12.77
C ILE A 247 7.47 -14.88 13.62
N ASP A 248 7.37 -14.99 14.94
CA ASP A 248 7.65 -13.90 15.88
C ASP A 248 9.10 -13.44 15.81
N SER A 249 10.05 -14.37 15.75
CA SER A 249 11.48 -14.06 15.69
C SER A 249 11.96 -13.44 14.38
N PHE A 250 11.20 -13.57 13.29
CA PHE A 250 11.63 -13.15 11.96
C PHE A 250 11.54 -11.64 11.70
N ILE A 251 10.58 -10.96 12.34
CA ILE A 251 10.25 -9.54 12.09
C ILE A 251 10.80 -8.58 13.16
N ILE A 252 11.39 -9.11 14.24
CA ILE A 252 12.09 -8.35 15.29
C ILE A 252 13.28 -7.59 14.68
#